data_AF-A0AAU4MQL5-F1
#
_entry.id   AF-A0AAU4MQL5-F1
#
_cell.length_a   1.000
_cell.length_b   1.000
_cell.length_c   1.000
_cell.angle_alpha   90.00
_cell.angle_beta   90.00
_cell.angle_gamma   90.00
#
_symmetry.space_group_name_H-M   'P 1'
#
loop_
_entity.id
_entity.type
_entity.pdbx_description
1 polymer ?
#
loop_
_entity_poly.entity_id
_entity_poly.type
_entity_poly.pdbx_seq_one_letter_code
_entity_poly.pdbx_strand_id
1 'polypeptide(L)'
;MRRDQPPRPVAVGDVVAVYSEALGAWTASQVTGIDAAAKCAAVLELDWSGPEPETVADLGDDVQPLRLTHHSWGGKLSHCNHGWVLPKSFTVIGSLTSLVTSPSYSYSPMWGRGEQLARQRHWDTGDREDWNAPYALTCTADELATEHTRDVVRAGVKHLTVRGITRLNCARLVAAFPDLTRLSLSGNLGTLTSAAALNQLPRLQGLTISDLFGMEPSDCLLPRHVPEAEDVSLYGIPADYAAAMRKTWRPHVRHGVELDVRGARKPEWVAANAANPLRDWDGREHIPHAGYRKAVAQYKATRDAFLSEVTSGEQRGNIAEIGRAFGAAINTLDSRTHFIETVEREELFDALDFLTDEAQTAAGRDLSAARAALIEAVDSVRDW
;
A
#
# COMPACT_ATOMS: atom_id res chain seq x y z
N MET A 1 29.96 -18.98 4.60
CA MET A 1 28.59 -18.43 4.75
C MET A 1 27.89 -18.60 3.42
N ARG A 2 26.81 -19.39 3.31
CA ARG A 2 25.99 -19.39 2.09
C ARG A 2 25.37 -18.00 2.00
N ARG A 3 25.65 -17.26 0.93
CA ARG A 3 24.97 -15.99 0.66
C ARG A 3 23.49 -16.29 0.52
N ASP A 4 22.67 -15.47 1.16
CA ASP A 4 21.25 -15.40 0.94
C ASP A 4 21.02 -15.27 -0.58
N GLN A 5 20.26 -16.22 -1.16
CA GLN A 5 20.00 -16.31 -2.60
C GLN A 5 18.50 -16.08 -2.87
N PRO A 6 18.13 -15.56 -4.05
CA PRO A 6 16.75 -15.47 -4.49
C PRO A 6 16.01 -16.82 -4.36
N PRO A 7 14.78 -16.87 -3.81
CA PRO A 7 14.05 -18.12 -3.61
C PRO A 7 13.77 -18.90 -4.89
N ARG A 8 13.49 -18.19 -6.00
CA ARG A 8 13.57 -18.73 -7.36
C ARG A 8 14.85 -18.20 -8.01
N PRO A 9 15.68 -19.06 -8.63
CA PRO A 9 16.94 -18.63 -9.22
C PRO A 9 16.75 -17.50 -10.24
N VAL A 10 17.50 -16.42 -10.04
CA VAL A 10 17.64 -15.30 -10.98
C VAL A 10 19.02 -14.66 -10.77
N ALA A 11 19.65 -14.22 -11.85
CA ALA A 11 20.98 -13.64 -11.87
C ALA A 11 21.01 -12.32 -12.64
N VAL A 12 22.06 -11.52 -12.40
CA VAL A 12 22.32 -10.32 -13.19
C VAL A 12 22.61 -10.73 -14.64
N GLY A 13 21.94 -10.06 -15.57
CA GLY A 13 21.96 -10.34 -17.01
C GLY A 13 20.78 -11.19 -17.48
N ASP A 14 20.09 -11.90 -16.57
CA ASP A 14 18.91 -12.69 -16.95
C ASP A 14 17.83 -11.80 -17.56
N VAL A 15 17.20 -12.31 -18.61
CA VAL A 15 16.02 -11.73 -19.22
C VAL A 15 14.82 -12.59 -18.83
N VAL A 16 13.81 -11.92 -18.29
CA VAL A 16 12.56 -12.54 -17.88
C VAL A 16 11.43 -12.07 -18.79
N ALA A 17 10.54 -12.99 -19.14
CA ALA A 17 9.35 -12.71 -19.93
C ALA A 17 8.08 -12.95 -19.11
N VAL A 18 7.06 -12.14 -19.37
CA VAL A 18 5.74 -12.24 -18.75
C VAL A 18 4.64 -11.79 -19.71
N TYR A 19 3.47 -12.42 -19.64
CA TYR A 19 2.30 -11.95 -20.38
C TYR A 19 1.72 -10.67 -19.75
N SER A 20 1.54 -9.65 -20.60
CA SER A 20 0.94 -8.36 -20.26
C SER A 20 -0.52 -8.31 -20.68
N GLU A 21 -1.43 -8.21 -19.71
CA GLU A 21 -2.85 -8.00 -20.01
C GLU A 21 -3.12 -6.64 -20.64
N ALA A 22 -2.27 -5.64 -20.34
CA ALA A 22 -2.37 -4.28 -20.88
C ALA A 22 -2.15 -4.25 -22.39
N LEU A 23 -1.19 -5.05 -22.87
CA LEU A 23 -0.78 -5.10 -24.27
C LEU A 23 -1.42 -6.27 -25.03
N GLY A 24 -1.99 -7.24 -24.32
CA GLY A 24 -2.45 -8.50 -24.92
C GLY A 24 -1.30 -9.33 -25.51
N ALA A 25 -0.06 -9.09 -25.08
CA ALA A 25 1.18 -9.62 -25.64
C ALA A 25 2.19 -9.92 -24.53
N TRP A 26 3.25 -10.66 -24.86
CA TRP A 26 4.37 -10.88 -23.95
C TRP A 26 5.29 -9.68 -23.93
N THR A 27 5.88 -9.42 -22.77
CA THR A 27 6.88 -8.36 -22.54
C THR A 27 8.11 -8.96 -21.88
N ALA A 28 9.25 -8.27 -21.98
CA ALA A 28 10.51 -8.73 -21.42
C ALA A 28 11.19 -7.65 -20.56
N SER A 29 11.92 -8.10 -19.55
CA SER A 29 12.71 -7.25 -18.65
C SER A 29 14.06 -7.89 -18.37
N GLN A 30 15.11 -7.09 -18.22
CA GLN A 30 16.44 -7.55 -17.83
C GLN A 30 16.68 -7.31 -16.34
N VAL A 31 17.23 -8.30 -15.64
CA VAL A 31 17.73 -8.14 -14.28
C VAL A 31 19.12 -7.54 -14.34
N THR A 32 19.27 -6.33 -13.81
CA THR A 32 20.52 -5.56 -13.91
C THR A 32 21.32 -5.57 -12.61
N GLY A 33 20.73 -6.00 -11.50
CA GLY A 33 21.38 -6.02 -10.19
C GLY A 33 20.64 -6.90 -9.19
N ILE A 34 21.37 -7.48 -8.24
CA ILE A 34 20.83 -8.23 -7.11
C ILE A 34 21.46 -7.69 -5.83
N ASP A 35 20.64 -7.20 -4.92
CA ASP A 35 21.04 -6.81 -3.58
C ASP A 35 20.55 -7.88 -2.58
N ALA A 36 21.47 -8.72 -2.11
CA ALA A 36 21.16 -9.77 -1.15
C ALA A 36 20.89 -9.23 0.27
N ALA A 37 21.38 -8.05 0.62
CA ALA A 37 21.14 -7.44 1.93
C ALA A 37 19.74 -6.84 1.98
N ALA A 38 19.35 -6.11 0.94
CA ALA A 38 18.01 -5.54 0.80
C ALA A 38 16.95 -6.56 0.33
N LYS A 39 17.39 -7.73 -0.16
CA LYS A 39 16.53 -8.76 -0.79
C LYS A 39 15.77 -8.20 -1.99
N CYS A 40 16.47 -7.41 -2.81
CA CYS A 40 15.92 -6.74 -3.97
C CYS A 40 16.62 -7.16 -5.28
N ALA A 41 15.88 -7.10 -6.37
CA ALA A 41 16.39 -7.19 -7.73
C ALA A 41 16.13 -5.88 -8.47
N ALA A 42 17.17 -5.32 -9.10
CA ALA A 42 17.03 -4.19 -10.02
C ALA A 42 16.61 -4.74 -11.39
N VAL A 43 15.50 -4.24 -11.92
CA VAL A 43 14.85 -4.74 -13.13
C VAL A 43 14.61 -3.60 -14.10
N LEU A 44 15.09 -3.76 -15.32
CA LEU A 44 14.94 -2.85 -16.43
C LEU A 44 13.91 -3.42 -17.40
N GLU A 45 12.78 -2.74 -17.59
CA GLU A 45 11.84 -3.13 -18.63
C GLU A 45 12.42 -2.82 -20.02
N LEU A 46 12.17 -3.70 -20.99
CA LEU A 46 12.63 -3.53 -22.37
C LEU A 46 11.50 -2.93 -23.22
N ASP A 47 11.85 -2.13 -24.23
CA ASP A 47 10.90 -1.67 -25.24
C ASP A 47 10.63 -2.80 -26.25
N TRP A 48 9.99 -3.85 -25.75
CA TRP A 48 9.68 -5.03 -26.52
C TRP A 48 8.33 -5.61 -26.09
N SER A 49 7.49 -5.92 -27.08
CA SER A 49 6.29 -6.72 -26.89
C SER A 49 6.01 -7.58 -28.12
N GLY A 50 5.59 -8.82 -27.93
CA GLY A 50 5.33 -9.75 -29.04
C GLY A 50 4.64 -11.06 -28.63
N PRO A 51 4.69 -12.08 -29.52
CA PRO A 51 4.35 -13.46 -29.17
C PRO A 51 5.19 -13.99 -28.00
N GLU A 52 4.81 -15.14 -27.43
CA GLU A 52 5.58 -15.78 -26.36
C GLU A 52 7.02 -16.08 -26.81
N PRO A 53 8.04 -15.49 -26.16
CA PRO A 53 9.43 -15.75 -26.50
C PRO A 53 9.90 -17.04 -25.80
N GLU A 54 10.55 -17.93 -26.53
CA GLU A 54 11.22 -19.10 -25.94
C GLU A 54 12.62 -18.75 -25.46
N THR A 55 13.30 -17.85 -26.19
CA THR A 55 14.68 -17.45 -25.92
C THR A 55 14.90 -15.94 -26.13
N VAL A 56 16.02 -15.41 -25.64
CA VAL A 56 16.44 -14.03 -25.91
C VAL A 56 16.61 -13.70 -27.40
N ALA A 57 16.81 -14.71 -28.26
CA ALA A 57 16.91 -14.48 -29.71
C ALA A 57 15.57 -14.01 -30.32
N ASP A 58 14.45 -14.41 -29.71
CA ASP A 58 13.10 -14.03 -30.18
C ASP A 58 12.79 -12.54 -29.93
N LEU A 59 13.62 -11.86 -29.12
CA LEU A 59 13.50 -10.43 -28.85
C LEU A 59 14.02 -9.57 -30.02
N GLY A 60 14.84 -10.16 -30.90
CA GLY A 60 15.56 -9.46 -31.96
C GLY A 60 16.86 -8.79 -31.51
N ASP A 61 17.72 -8.46 -32.48
CA ASP A 61 19.07 -7.93 -32.23
C ASP A 61 19.07 -6.47 -31.70
N ASP A 62 17.98 -5.73 -31.94
CA ASP A 62 17.87 -4.31 -31.62
C ASP A 62 17.14 -4.03 -30.30
N VAL A 63 16.98 -5.02 -29.40
CA VAL A 63 16.25 -4.83 -28.14
C VAL A 63 16.85 -3.67 -27.31
N GLN A 64 16.01 -2.71 -26.95
CA GLN A 64 16.42 -1.50 -26.22
C GLN A 64 15.79 -1.43 -24.81
N PRO A 65 16.43 -0.73 -23.87
CA PRO A 65 15.79 -0.29 -22.64
C PRO A 65 14.53 0.55 -22.91
N LEU A 66 13.45 0.31 -22.16
CA LEU A 66 12.26 1.14 -22.22
C LEU A 66 12.54 2.55 -21.70
N ARG A 67 12.39 3.56 -22.56
CA ARG A 67 12.45 4.99 -22.21
C ARG A 67 11.04 5.54 -22.05
N LEU A 68 10.78 6.15 -20.90
CA LEU A 68 9.52 6.78 -20.56
C LEU A 68 9.55 8.25 -20.94
N THR A 69 8.79 8.61 -21.97
CA THR A 69 8.54 10.00 -22.39
C THR A 69 7.12 10.44 -22.13
N HIS A 70 6.25 9.52 -21.69
CA HIS A 70 4.90 9.87 -21.28
C HIS A 70 4.89 10.77 -20.03
N HIS A 71 3.90 11.67 -19.93
CA HIS A 71 3.71 12.56 -18.78
C HIS A 71 4.98 13.36 -18.44
N SER A 72 5.40 13.40 -17.17
CA SER A 72 6.56 14.16 -16.69
C SER A 72 7.84 13.31 -16.53
N TRP A 73 7.91 12.13 -17.16
CA TRP A 73 9.05 11.22 -16.99
C TRP A 73 10.35 11.69 -17.65
N GLY A 74 10.28 12.54 -18.68
CA GLY A 74 11.44 13.25 -19.22
C GLY A 74 12.53 12.36 -19.84
N GLY A 75 12.18 11.17 -20.35
CA GLY A 75 13.11 10.25 -21.01
C GLY A 75 13.86 9.31 -20.07
N LYS A 76 13.44 9.22 -18.80
CA LYS A 76 13.98 8.26 -17.82
C LYS A 76 13.72 6.83 -18.27
N LEU A 77 14.58 5.92 -17.85
CA LEU A 77 14.40 4.49 -18.08
C LEU A 77 13.34 3.92 -17.13
N SER A 78 12.55 2.95 -17.61
CA SER A 78 11.74 2.12 -16.71
C SER A 78 12.65 1.12 -15.99
N HIS A 79 13.29 1.61 -14.92
CA HIS A 79 14.26 0.88 -14.12
C HIS A 79 13.88 0.98 -12.65
N CYS A 80 13.61 -0.16 -12.02
CA CYS A 80 13.03 -0.21 -10.68
C CYS A 80 13.65 -1.35 -9.86
N ASN A 81 13.72 -1.17 -8.54
CA ASN A 81 14.05 -2.24 -7.60
C ASN A 81 12.75 -2.91 -7.12
N HIS A 82 12.69 -4.23 -7.21
CA HIS A 82 11.59 -5.06 -6.74
C HIS A 82 12.07 -6.08 -5.71
N GLY A 83 11.14 -6.71 -4.98
CA GLY A 83 11.45 -7.91 -4.20
C GLY A 83 12.14 -8.94 -5.08
N TRP A 84 13.24 -9.53 -4.59
CA TRP A 84 14.06 -10.49 -5.36
C TRP A 84 13.38 -11.83 -5.65
N VAL A 85 12.14 -12.05 -5.20
CA VAL A 85 11.36 -13.24 -5.52
C VAL A 85 10.82 -13.08 -6.93
N LEU A 86 11.36 -13.86 -7.88
CA LEU A 86 10.82 -13.91 -9.23
C LEU A 86 9.38 -14.46 -9.20
N PRO A 87 8.34 -13.68 -9.59
CA PRO A 87 6.96 -14.15 -9.51
C PRO A 87 6.72 -15.31 -10.47
N LYS A 88 5.88 -16.27 -10.11
CA LYS A 88 5.75 -17.54 -10.85
C LYS A 88 5.32 -17.38 -12.31
N SER A 89 4.61 -16.31 -12.62
CA SER A 89 4.18 -15.99 -13.99
C SER A 89 5.33 -15.50 -14.87
N PHE A 90 6.49 -15.18 -14.29
CA PHE A 90 7.71 -14.84 -15.02
C PHE A 90 8.57 -16.08 -15.29
N THR A 91 9.09 -16.11 -16.52
CA THR A 91 10.00 -17.15 -17.01
C THR A 91 11.33 -16.52 -17.43
N VAL A 92 12.45 -17.10 -17.00
CA VAL A 92 13.77 -16.72 -17.51
C VAL A 92 13.95 -17.33 -18.89
N ILE A 93 14.19 -16.51 -19.91
CA ILE A 93 14.33 -16.91 -21.32
C ILE A 93 15.78 -16.89 -21.83
N GLY A 94 16.74 -16.62 -20.93
CA GLY A 94 18.15 -16.53 -21.23
C GLY A 94 18.77 -15.32 -20.57
N SER A 95 19.95 -14.91 -21.06
CA SER A 95 20.68 -13.77 -20.49
C SER A 95 21.26 -12.90 -21.61
N LEU A 96 21.31 -11.61 -21.36
CA LEU A 96 21.98 -10.61 -22.21
C LEU A 96 23.07 -9.90 -21.40
N THR A 97 24.06 -9.31 -22.08
CA THR A 97 24.93 -8.33 -21.41
C THR A 97 24.06 -7.18 -20.90
N SER A 98 24.34 -6.70 -19.69
CA SER A 98 23.57 -5.61 -19.08
C SER A 98 23.52 -4.40 -20.00
N LEU A 99 22.31 -4.00 -20.39
CA LEU A 99 22.08 -2.84 -21.25
C LEU A 99 22.34 -1.53 -20.52
N VAL A 100 22.32 -1.56 -19.18
CA VAL A 100 22.63 -0.45 -18.30
C VAL A 100 23.52 -0.88 -17.14
N THR A 101 24.40 0.02 -16.71
CA THR A 101 25.29 -0.18 -15.56
C THR A 101 24.95 0.73 -14.38
N SER A 102 24.17 1.78 -14.61
CA SER A 102 23.70 2.68 -13.55
C SER A 102 22.70 1.95 -12.65
N PRO A 103 22.73 2.19 -11.32
CA PRO A 103 21.74 1.62 -10.41
C PRO A 103 20.37 2.28 -10.57
N SER A 104 19.32 1.56 -10.18
CA SER A 104 17.97 2.11 -10.00
C SER A 104 17.87 2.78 -8.62
N TYR A 105 17.22 3.94 -8.57
CA TYR A 105 16.83 4.62 -7.33
C TYR A 105 15.31 4.58 -7.10
N SER A 106 14.57 3.86 -7.95
CA SER A 106 13.14 3.66 -7.82
C SER A 106 12.86 2.32 -7.14
N TYR A 107 11.75 2.23 -6.39
CA TYR A 107 11.34 1.03 -5.68
C TYR A 107 9.84 0.78 -5.93
N SER A 108 9.48 -0.48 -6.17
CA SER A 108 8.09 -0.91 -6.30
C SER A 108 7.95 -2.31 -5.70
N PRO A 109 6.90 -2.57 -4.92
CA PRO A 109 6.69 -3.88 -4.29
C PRO A 109 6.45 -5.00 -5.32
N MET A 110 5.90 -4.68 -6.49
CA MET A 110 5.56 -5.65 -7.54
C MET A 110 6.42 -5.46 -8.78
N TRP A 111 6.80 -6.58 -9.41
CA TRP A 111 7.45 -6.60 -10.72
C TRP A 111 6.51 -6.04 -11.79
N GLY A 112 7.05 -5.15 -12.63
CA GLY A 112 6.31 -4.59 -13.77
C GLY A 112 5.98 -5.64 -14.84
N ARG A 113 4.83 -5.49 -15.49
CA ARG A 113 4.31 -6.45 -16.49
C ARG A 113 3.93 -5.73 -17.79
N GLY A 114 4.68 -4.69 -18.12
CA GLY A 114 4.44 -3.88 -19.32
C GLY A 114 3.37 -2.82 -19.15
N GLU A 115 2.89 -2.50 -17.94
CA GLU A 115 1.99 -1.36 -17.74
C GLU A 115 2.64 -0.04 -18.15
N GLN A 116 3.95 0.13 -17.90
CA GLN A 116 4.70 1.30 -18.37
C GLN A 116 4.85 1.30 -19.90
N LEU A 117 5.12 0.13 -20.50
CA LEU A 117 5.19 -0.02 -21.95
C LEU A 117 3.85 0.30 -22.62
N ALA A 118 2.73 -0.15 -22.05
CA ALA A 118 1.39 0.17 -22.55
C ALA A 118 1.10 1.67 -22.52
N ARG A 119 1.44 2.35 -21.42
CA ARG A 119 1.33 3.82 -21.31
C ARG A 119 2.22 4.53 -22.32
N GLN A 120 3.44 4.05 -22.52
CA GLN A 120 4.35 4.60 -23.50
C GLN A 120 3.82 4.44 -24.94
N ARG A 121 3.37 3.23 -25.30
CA ARG A 121 2.76 2.94 -26.61
C ARG A 121 1.52 3.80 -26.87
N HIS A 122 0.67 3.98 -25.87
CA HIS A 122 -0.48 4.88 -25.95
C HIS A 122 -0.03 6.33 -26.20
N TRP A 123 0.94 6.82 -25.42
CA TRP A 123 1.50 8.17 -25.58
C TRP A 123 2.11 8.42 -26.96
N ASP A 124 2.77 7.41 -27.53
CA ASP A 124 3.40 7.49 -28.85
C ASP A 124 2.37 7.62 -29.99
N THR A 125 1.09 7.27 -29.76
CA THR A 125 0.01 7.53 -30.72
C THR A 125 -0.35 9.02 -30.85
N GLY A 126 0.13 9.85 -29.91
CA GLY A 126 -0.23 11.26 -29.79
C GLY A 126 -1.40 11.53 -28.84
N ASP A 127 -2.08 10.49 -28.34
CA ASP A 127 -3.08 10.63 -27.29
C ASP A 127 -2.42 10.99 -25.95
N ARG A 128 -2.96 12.02 -25.31
CA ARG A 128 -2.47 12.58 -24.05
C ARG A 128 -3.46 12.39 -22.90
N GLU A 129 -4.57 11.71 -23.14
CA GLU A 129 -5.43 11.24 -22.06
C GLU A 129 -4.72 10.18 -21.22
N ASP A 130 -5.11 10.06 -19.95
CA ASP A 130 -4.56 9.04 -19.08
C ASP A 130 -5.02 7.66 -19.57
N TRP A 131 -4.07 6.82 -19.98
CA TRP A 131 -4.36 5.44 -20.30
C TRP A 131 -4.85 4.71 -19.04
N ASN A 132 -6.14 4.38 -19.04
CA ASN A 132 -6.76 3.56 -18.02
C ASN A 132 -6.91 2.13 -18.53
N ALA A 133 -6.39 1.18 -17.75
CA ALA A 133 -6.58 -0.24 -18.02
C ALA A 133 -8.10 -0.56 -17.98
N PRO A 134 -8.73 -1.00 -19.08
CA PRO A 134 -10.17 -1.23 -19.13
C PRO A 134 -10.64 -2.36 -18.22
N TYR A 135 -9.71 -3.21 -17.77
CA TYR A 135 -9.93 -4.29 -16.81
C TYR A 135 -9.68 -3.88 -15.35
N ALA A 136 -9.32 -2.61 -15.09
CA ALA A 136 -9.06 -2.10 -13.75
C ALA A 136 -10.18 -1.19 -13.25
N LEU A 137 -10.54 -1.37 -11.98
CA LEU A 137 -11.50 -0.54 -11.28
C LEU A 137 -10.91 -0.09 -9.94
N THR A 138 -10.93 1.22 -9.69
CA THR A 138 -10.68 1.79 -8.37
C THR A 138 -11.94 2.49 -7.90
N CYS A 139 -12.38 2.19 -6.69
CA CYS A 139 -13.57 2.80 -6.09
C CYS A 139 -13.46 2.85 -4.56
N THR A 140 -14.35 3.61 -3.92
CA THR A 140 -14.55 3.58 -2.48
C THR A 140 -15.53 2.48 -2.09
N ALA A 141 -15.51 2.08 -0.82
CA ALA A 141 -16.48 1.12 -0.28
C ALA A 141 -17.93 1.63 -0.40
N ASP A 142 -18.15 2.94 -0.27
CA ASP A 142 -19.47 3.56 -0.41
C ASP A 142 -19.96 3.50 -1.86
N GLU A 143 -19.12 3.86 -2.83
CA GLU A 143 -19.42 3.70 -4.26
C GLU A 143 -19.77 2.26 -4.60
N LEU A 144 -19.02 1.31 -4.03
CA LEU A 144 -19.28 -0.12 -4.18
C LEU A 144 -20.61 -0.55 -3.57
N ALA A 145 -21.08 0.12 -2.51
CA ALA A 145 -22.29 -0.24 -1.75
C ALA A 145 -23.59 0.42 -2.27
N THR A 146 -23.52 1.44 -3.12
CA THR A 146 -24.71 2.14 -3.65
C THR A 146 -25.63 1.22 -4.48
N GLU A 147 -26.94 1.50 -4.50
CA GLU A 147 -27.98 0.56 -4.97
C GLU A 147 -27.89 0.15 -6.45
N HIS A 148 -27.10 0.83 -7.28
CA HIS A 148 -26.86 0.45 -8.68
C HIS A 148 -25.77 -0.61 -8.89
N THR A 149 -25.11 -1.08 -7.83
CA THR A 149 -24.03 -2.08 -7.89
C THR A 149 -24.32 -3.34 -7.07
N ARG A 150 -25.42 -3.36 -6.30
CA ARG A 150 -25.64 -4.38 -5.25
C ARG A 150 -25.79 -5.81 -5.74
N ASP A 151 -26.10 -6.02 -7.02
CA ASP A 151 -26.27 -7.35 -7.66
C ASP A 151 -25.78 -7.37 -9.13
N VAL A 152 -24.94 -6.41 -9.52
CA VAL A 152 -24.40 -6.36 -10.89
C VAL A 152 -23.10 -7.14 -10.96
N VAL A 153 -23.09 -8.22 -11.73
CA VAL A 153 -21.86 -8.94 -12.06
C VAL A 153 -21.05 -8.08 -13.03
N ARG A 154 -19.86 -7.65 -12.60
CA ARG A 154 -18.90 -6.86 -13.38
C ARG A 154 -17.84 -7.77 -13.96
N ALA A 155 -18.27 -8.66 -14.86
CA ALA A 155 -17.37 -9.52 -15.62
C ALA A 155 -16.34 -8.68 -16.39
N GLY A 156 -15.12 -9.20 -16.53
CA GLY A 156 -14.01 -8.52 -17.21
C GLY A 156 -13.21 -7.53 -16.35
N VAL A 157 -13.69 -7.15 -15.15
CA VAL A 157 -12.85 -6.46 -14.16
C VAL A 157 -11.90 -7.48 -13.54
N LYS A 158 -10.61 -7.31 -13.79
CA LYS A 158 -9.54 -8.20 -13.31
C LYS A 158 -8.77 -7.60 -12.15
N HIS A 159 -8.61 -6.28 -12.13
CA HIS A 159 -7.91 -5.55 -11.07
C HIS A 159 -8.90 -4.68 -10.31
N LEU A 160 -9.09 -4.95 -9.02
CA LEU A 160 -9.99 -4.17 -8.18
C LEU A 160 -9.22 -3.56 -7.00
N THR A 161 -9.34 -2.24 -6.86
CA THR A 161 -8.92 -1.51 -5.66
C THR A 161 -10.14 -0.90 -4.98
N VAL A 162 -10.39 -1.28 -3.73
CA VAL A 162 -11.46 -0.72 -2.90
C VAL A 162 -10.84 -0.01 -1.71
N ARG A 163 -11.13 1.29 -1.56
CA ARG A 163 -10.60 2.16 -0.50
C ARG A 163 -11.68 2.55 0.50
N GLY A 164 -11.25 3.01 1.67
CA GLY A 164 -12.17 3.58 2.66
C GLY A 164 -13.16 2.55 3.22
N ILE A 165 -12.75 1.28 3.30
CA ILE A 165 -13.63 0.22 3.81
C ILE A 165 -13.81 0.39 5.32
N THR A 166 -15.03 0.69 5.75
CA THR A 166 -15.46 0.52 7.15
C THR A 166 -15.99 -0.90 7.39
N ARG A 167 -16.78 -1.42 6.46
CA ARG A 167 -17.29 -2.80 6.49
C ARG A 167 -17.51 -3.33 5.07
N LEU A 168 -17.01 -4.52 4.77
CA LEU A 168 -17.16 -5.16 3.47
C LEU A 168 -17.47 -6.66 3.63
N ASN A 169 -18.40 -7.16 2.81
CA ASN A 169 -18.70 -8.59 2.72
C ASN A 169 -17.98 -9.19 1.52
N CYS A 170 -16.99 -10.06 1.77
CA CYS A 170 -16.16 -10.65 0.73
C CYS A 170 -16.94 -11.63 -0.16
N ALA A 171 -17.99 -12.29 0.35
CA ALA A 171 -18.82 -13.16 -0.49
C ALA A 171 -19.56 -12.37 -1.57
N ARG A 172 -20.09 -11.19 -1.22
CA ARG A 172 -20.71 -10.28 -2.20
C ARG A 172 -19.69 -9.72 -3.19
N LEU A 173 -18.49 -9.38 -2.72
CA LEU A 173 -17.41 -8.91 -3.60
C LEU A 173 -17.06 -9.97 -4.64
N VAL A 174 -16.85 -11.22 -4.22
CA VAL A 174 -16.48 -12.29 -5.15
C VAL A 174 -17.61 -12.60 -6.15
N ALA A 175 -18.88 -12.55 -5.71
CA ALA A 175 -20.02 -12.72 -6.61
C ALA A 175 -20.10 -11.60 -7.67
N ALA A 176 -19.78 -10.35 -7.29
CA ALA A 176 -19.80 -9.22 -8.21
C ALA A 176 -18.59 -9.19 -9.17
N PHE A 177 -17.44 -9.72 -8.76
CA PHE A 177 -16.19 -9.68 -9.52
C PHE A 177 -15.56 -11.08 -9.64
N PRO A 178 -16.11 -11.96 -10.50
CA PRO A 178 -15.64 -13.34 -10.61
C PRO A 178 -14.29 -13.49 -11.33
N ASP A 179 -13.89 -12.50 -12.14
CA ASP A 179 -12.69 -12.57 -13.00
C ASP A 179 -11.43 -11.95 -12.37
N LEU A 180 -11.44 -11.69 -11.05
CA LEU A 180 -10.33 -11.01 -10.39
C LEU A 180 -9.02 -11.81 -10.45
N THR A 181 -7.98 -11.13 -10.93
CA THR A 181 -6.58 -11.53 -10.86
C THR A 181 -5.82 -10.71 -9.83
N ARG A 182 -6.23 -9.47 -9.53
CA ARG A 182 -5.66 -8.66 -8.45
C ARG A 182 -6.72 -7.96 -7.63
N LEU A 183 -6.56 -8.03 -6.31
CA LEU A 183 -7.46 -7.43 -5.35
C LEU A 183 -6.69 -6.63 -4.30
N SER A 184 -6.99 -5.35 -4.18
CA SER A 184 -6.48 -4.47 -3.13
C SER A 184 -7.64 -3.92 -2.31
N LEU A 185 -7.61 -4.16 -1.00
CA LEU A 185 -8.61 -3.72 -0.05
C LEU A 185 -7.93 -2.87 1.02
N SER A 186 -8.33 -1.61 1.15
CA SER A 186 -7.85 -0.75 2.22
C SER A 186 -9.00 -0.13 3.01
N GLY A 187 -8.81 -0.12 4.33
CA GLY A 187 -9.73 0.51 5.26
C GLY A 187 -8.99 1.34 6.27
N ASN A 188 -9.67 1.64 7.36
CA ASN A 188 -9.10 2.33 8.49
C ASN A 188 -9.65 1.70 9.77
N LEU A 189 -9.00 0.62 10.22
CA LEU A 189 -9.57 -0.33 11.18
C LEU A 189 -10.93 -0.89 10.72
N GLY A 190 -11.09 -1.08 9.41
CA GLY A 190 -12.33 -1.58 8.82
C GLY A 190 -12.53 -3.07 9.09
N THR A 191 -13.72 -3.58 8.78
CA THR A 191 -14.08 -4.99 9.00
C THR A 191 -14.40 -5.71 7.70
N LEU A 192 -13.69 -6.81 7.43
CA LEU A 192 -14.09 -7.80 6.43
C LEU A 192 -14.97 -8.86 7.08
N THR A 193 -16.03 -9.25 6.36
CA THR A 193 -16.93 -10.34 6.76
C THR A 193 -16.95 -11.39 5.66
N SER A 194 -17.12 -12.66 6.04
CA SER A 194 -17.08 -13.80 5.12
C SER A 194 -15.76 -13.86 4.32
N ALA A 195 -14.63 -13.52 4.95
CA ALA A 195 -13.34 -13.40 4.28
C ALA A 195 -12.86 -14.71 3.64
N ALA A 196 -13.24 -15.87 4.18
CA ALA A 196 -13.02 -17.17 3.54
C ALA A 196 -13.50 -17.24 2.08
N ALA A 197 -14.51 -16.43 1.69
CA ALA A 197 -15.03 -16.39 0.32
C ALA A 197 -13.97 -15.98 -0.72
N LEU A 198 -12.90 -15.28 -0.34
CA LEU A 198 -11.79 -14.95 -1.25
C LEU A 198 -11.13 -16.21 -1.84
N ASN A 199 -11.27 -17.37 -1.20
CA ASN A 199 -10.85 -18.67 -1.76
C ASN A 199 -11.63 -19.07 -3.02
N GLN A 200 -12.70 -18.37 -3.40
CA GLN A 200 -13.49 -18.67 -4.60
C GLN A 200 -12.95 -17.96 -5.86
N LEU A 201 -11.79 -17.29 -5.78
CA LEU A 201 -11.14 -16.59 -6.89
C LEU A 201 -9.94 -17.39 -7.43
N PRO A 202 -10.14 -18.44 -8.26
CA PRO A 202 -9.05 -19.35 -8.66
C PRO A 202 -7.93 -18.69 -9.47
N ARG A 203 -8.23 -17.56 -10.12
CA ARG A 203 -7.30 -16.76 -10.93
C ARG A 203 -6.60 -15.64 -10.15
N LEU A 204 -6.85 -15.53 -8.84
CA LEU A 204 -6.24 -14.48 -8.04
C LEU A 204 -4.73 -14.67 -7.99
N GLN A 205 -4.01 -13.68 -8.54
CA GLN A 205 -2.55 -13.59 -8.58
C GLN A 205 -2.00 -12.69 -7.49
N GLY A 206 -2.68 -11.59 -7.18
CA GLY A 206 -2.24 -10.62 -6.16
C GLY A 206 -3.33 -10.28 -5.16
N LEU A 207 -3.01 -10.34 -3.86
CA LEU A 207 -3.88 -9.87 -2.78
C LEU A 207 -3.15 -8.86 -1.91
N THR A 208 -3.71 -7.66 -1.81
CA THR A 208 -3.31 -6.64 -0.84
C THR A 208 -4.45 -6.35 0.12
N ILE A 209 -4.18 -6.41 1.43
CA ILE A 209 -5.13 -6.02 2.48
C ILE A 209 -4.41 -5.09 3.46
N SER A 210 -4.95 -3.88 3.65
CA SER A 210 -4.39 -2.86 4.54
C SER A 210 -5.43 -2.35 5.55
N ASP A 211 -5.09 -2.41 6.83
CA ASP A 211 -5.85 -1.86 7.95
C ASP A 211 -7.30 -2.35 8.03
N LEU A 212 -7.44 -3.66 7.84
CA LEU A 212 -8.70 -4.39 7.86
C LEU A 212 -8.65 -5.57 8.83
N PHE A 213 -9.78 -5.80 9.50
CA PHE A 213 -9.97 -6.73 10.61
C PHE A 213 -11.20 -7.61 10.37
N GLY A 214 -11.57 -8.46 11.35
CA GLY A 214 -12.71 -9.38 11.25
C GLY A 214 -12.39 -10.74 10.62
N MET A 215 -11.15 -10.94 10.16
CA MET A 215 -10.66 -12.23 9.67
C MET A 215 -10.16 -13.10 10.82
N GLU A 216 -10.50 -14.38 10.78
CA GLU A 216 -10.02 -15.41 11.70
C GLU A 216 -9.06 -16.39 10.99
N PRO A 217 -8.28 -17.21 11.72
CA PRO A 217 -7.41 -18.22 11.10
C PRO A 217 -8.13 -19.18 10.12
N SER A 218 -9.44 -19.42 10.31
CA SER A 218 -10.30 -20.22 9.43
C SER A 218 -10.55 -19.55 8.08
N ASP A 219 -10.41 -18.23 7.98
CA ASP A 219 -10.62 -17.45 6.76
C ASP A 219 -9.40 -17.42 5.84
N CYS A 220 -8.26 -18.02 6.23
CA CYS A 220 -7.03 -17.96 5.46
C CYS A 220 -7.25 -18.28 3.98
N LEU A 221 -6.64 -17.45 3.13
CA LEU A 221 -6.50 -17.75 1.72
C LEU A 221 -5.59 -18.99 1.58
N LEU A 222 -6.06 -20.01 0.87
CA LEU A 222 -5.36 -21.30 0.77
C LEU A 222 -4.77 -21.50 -0.63
N PRO A 223 -3.47 -21.85 -0.74
CA PRO A 223 -2.79 -22.04 -2.03
C PRO A 223 -3.49 -23.01 -2.99
N ARG A 224 -4.19 -24.02 -2.47
CA ARG A 224 -4.95 -24.99 -3.28
C ARG A 224 -6.18 -24.39 -3.97
N HIS A 225 -6.75 -23.32 -3.43
CA HIS A 225 -7.93 -22.66 -3.99
C HIS A 225 -7.57 -21.48 -4.88
N VAL A 226 -6.40 -20.88 -4.63
CA VAL A 226 -5.83 -19.77 -5.43
C VAL A 226 -4.45 -20.16 -5.98
N PRO A 227 -4.38 -21.18 -6.84
CA PRO A 227 -3.11 -21.73 -7.33
C PRO A 227 -2.32 -20.72 -8.17
N GLU A 228 -2.93 -19.60 -8.60
CA GLU A 228 -2.34 -18.50 -9.36
C GLU A 228 -1.77 -17.35 -8.52
N ALA A 229 -1.91 -17.39 -7.18
CA ALA A 229 -1.34 -16.38 -6.30
C ALA A 229 0.20 -16.33 -6.31
N GLU A 230 0.76 -15.16 -6.56
CA GLU A 230 2.19 -14.87 -6.59
C GLU A 230 2.58 -13.65 -5.74
N ASP A 231 1.61 -12.86 -5.26
CA ASP A 231 1.81 -11.79 -4.29
C ASP A 231 0.72 -11.81 -3.21
N VAL A 232 1.15 -11.85 -1.94
CA VAL A 232 0.28 -11.74 -0.77
C VAL A 232 0.87 -10.72 0.19
N SER A 233 0.26 -9.54 0.21
CA SER A 233 0.72 -8.37 0.95
C SER A 233 -0.33 -7.94 1.98
N LEU A 234 -0.02 -8.09 3.27
CA LEU A 234 -0.96 -7.87 4.38
C LEU A 234 -0.38 -6.90 5.42
N TYR A 235 -1.08 -5.79 5.65
CA TYR A 235 -0.65 -4.69 6.50
C TYR A 235 -1.73 -4.36 7.52
N GLY A 236 -1.38 -4.24 8.80
CA GLY A 236 -2.35 -3.80 9.81
C GLY A 236 -3.53 -4.76 10.01
N ILE A 237 -3.29 -6.08 9.96
CA ILE A 237 -4.31 -7.13 10.05
C ILE A 237 -4.34 -7.83 11.43
N PRO A 238 -5.37 -8.65 11.77
CA PRO A 238 -5.41 -9.40 13.02
C PRO A 238 -4.19 -10.31 13.21
N ALA A 239 -3.61 -10.32 14.41
CA ALA A 239 -2.38 -11.05 14.73
C ALA A 239 -2.48 -12.57 14.46
N ASP A 240 -3.60 -13.19 14.81
CA ASP A 240 -3.81 -14.62 14.63
C ASP A 240 -3.99 -14.98 13.14
N TYR A 241 -4.73 -14.16 12.40
CA TYR A 241 -4.85 -14.29 10.94
C TYR A 241 -3.50 -14.12 10.26
N ALA A 242 -2.70 -13.12 10.66
CA ALA A 242 -1.35 -12.90 10.15
C ALA A 242 -0.43 -14.11 10.40
N ALA A 243 -0.48 -14.70 11.60
CA ALA A 243 0.28 -15.89 11.93
C ALA A 243 -0.13 -17.09 11.06
N ALA A 244 -1.43 -17.28 10.87
CA ALA A 244 -1.98 -18.34 10.03
C ALA A 244 -1.60 -18.16 8.54
N MET A 245 -1.71 -16.94 7.99
CA MET A 245 -1.29 -16.61 6.63
C MET A 245 0.21 -16.85 6.42
N ARG A 246 1.06 -16.41 7.35
CA ARG A 246 2.51 -16.70 7.28
C ARG A 246 2.80 -18.19 7.28
N LYS A 247 2.15 -18.97 8.15
CA LYS A 247 2.32 -20.43 8.21
C LYS A 247 1.92 -21.09 6.89
N THR A 248 0.81 -20.65 6.30
CA THR A 248 0.26 -21.20 5.06
C THR A 248 1.11 -20.87 3.84
N TRP A 249 1.56 -19.63 3.69
CA TRP A 249 2.19 -19.15 2.46
C TRP A 249 3.72 -19.20 2.45
N ARG A 250 4.39 -19.22 3.60
CA ARG A 250 5.87 -19.27 3.67
C ARG A 250 6.49 -20.44 2.88
N PRO A 251 5.92 -21.67 2.85
CA PRO A 251 6.44 -22.75 2.02
C PRO A 251 6.36 -22.48 0.50
N HIS A 252 5.52 -21.54 0.07
CA HIS A 252 5.32 -21.18 -1.34
C HIS A 252 6.26 -20.07 -1.82
N VAL A 253 6.98 -19.40 -0.93
CA VAL A 253 7.97 -18.36 -1.32
C VAL A 253 9.04 -18.92 -2.25
N ARG A 254 9.52 -20.15 -2.01
CA ARG A 254 10.45 -20.87 -2.90
C ARG A 254 9.87 -21.19 -4.28
N HIS A 255 8.56 -21.05 -4.45
CA HIS A 255 7.83 -21.29 -5.69
C HIS A 255 7.40 -19.98 -6.37
N GLY A 256 7.96 -18.83 -5.97
CA GLY A 256 7.70 -17.55 -6.63
C GLY A 256 6.50 -16.79 -6.08
N VAL A 257 6.22 -16.95 -4.78
CA VAL A 257 5.24 -16.12 -4.06
C VAL A 257 5.99 -15.09 -3.23
N GLU A 258 5.77 -13.81 -3.51
CA GLU A 258 6.16 -12.73 -2.61
C GLU A 258 5.17 -12.71 -1.43
N LEU A 259 5.69 -12.70 -0.21
CA LEU A 259 4.88 -12.74 1.00
C LEU A 259 5.36 -11.63 1.94
N ASP A 260 4.55 -10.59 2.05
CA ASP A 260 4.81 -9.47 2.94
C ASP A 260 3.68 -9.36 3.97
N VAL A 261 4.02 -9.55 5.25
CA VAL A 261 3.04 -9.47 6.34
C VAL A 261 3.64 -8.61 7.45
N ARG A 262 3.15 -7.38 7.60
CA ARG A 262 3.66 -6.38 8.55
C ARG A 262 2.54 -5.77 9.39
N GLY A 263 2.91 -5.16 10.52
CA GLY A 263 1.97 -4.39 11.35
C GLY A 263 0.82 -5.20 11.96
N ALA A 264 0.98 -6.51 12.17
CA ALA A 264 -0.09 -7.34 12.72
C ALA A 264 -0.50 -6.89 14.14
N ARG A 265 -1.81 -6.73 14.39
CA ARG A 265 -2.34 -6.15 15.63
C ARG A 265 -3.21 -7.13 16.41
N LYS A 266 -3.11 -7.10 17.74
CA LYS A 266 -3.99 -7.85 18.63
C LYS A 266 -5.29 -7.08 18.90
N PRO A 267 -6.40 -7.74 19.26
CA PRO A 267 -7.66 -7.07 19.58
C PRO A 267 -7.53 -5.97 20.63
N GLU A 268 -6.67 -6.14 21.64
CA GLU A 268 -6.47 -5.14 22.69
C GLU A 268 -5.80 -3.87 22.14
N TRP A 269 -4.89 -4.01 21.17
CA TRP A 269 -4.26 -2.86 20.51
C TRP A 269 -5.30 -2.09 19.70
N VAL A 270 -6.18 -2.79 18.98
CA VAL A 270 -7.23 -2.16 18.17
C VAL A 270 -8.19 -1.39 19.08
N ALA A 271 -8.65 -2.02 20.17
CA ALA A 271 -9.51 -1.37 21.14
C ALA A 271 -8.87 -0.12 21.77
N ALA A 272 -7.57 -0.16 22.08
CA ALA A 272 -6.84 0.94 22.69
C ALA A 272 -6.49 2.10 21.73
N ASN A 273 -6.51 1.85 20.40
CA ASN A 273 -6.08 2.81 19.38
C ASN A 273 -7.17 3.20 18.37
N ALA A 274 -8.40 2.69 18.52
CA ALA A 274 -9.50 2.99 17.61
C ALA A 274 -9.78 4.50 17.47
N ALA A 275 -9.72 5.23 18.58
CA ALA A 275 -9.89 6.68 18.62
C ALA A 275 -8.57 7.47 18.59
N ASN A 276 -7.43 6.81 18.32
CA ASN A 276 -6.13 7.47 18.25
C ASN A 276 -5.83 7.88 16.80
N PRO A 277 -5.88 9.18 16.45
CA PRO A 277 -5.59 9.65 15.09
C PRO A 277 -4.13 9.46 14.69
N LEU A 278 -3.21 9.35 15.65
CA LEU A 278 -1.78 9.12 15.39
C LEU A 278 -1.40 7.63 15.32
N ARG A 279 -2.37 6.71 15.31
CA ARG A 279 -2.11 5.25 15.37
C ARG A 279 -1.20 4.77 14.23
N ASP A 280 -1.25 5.42 13.07
CA ASP A 280 -0.52 5.04 11.86
C ASP A 280 0.98 5.38 11.94
N TRP A 281 1.39 6.12 12.99
CA TRP A 281 2.80 6.33 13.31
C TRP A 281 3.44 5.07 13.92
N ASP A 282 2.65 4.12 14.43
CA ASP A 282 3.15 2.90 15.08
C ASP A 282 3.83 1.95 14.08
N GLY A 283 5.14 2.09 13.96
CA GLY A 283 5.98 1.24 13.10
C GLY A 283 6.36 1.88 11.76
N ARG A 284 6.16 3.20 11.57
CA ARG A 284 6.81 3.94 10.48
C ARG A 284 8.32 3.93 10.67
N GLU A 285 9.06 3.80 9.57
CA GLU A 285 10.51 3.56 9.60
C GLU A 285 11.30 4.72 10.22
N HIS A 286 10.93 5.96 9.91
CA HIS A 286 11.61 7.16 10.41
C HIS A 286 11.11 7.63 11.77
N ILE A 287 9.97 7.12 12.26
CA ILE A 287 9.40 7.50 13.56
C ILE A 287 9.91 6.56 14.65
N PRO A 288 10.70 7.04 15.62
CA PRO A 288 11.12 6.21 16.74
C PRO A 288 9.90 5.77 17.55
N HIS A 289 9.82 4.49 17.92
CA HIS A 289 8.70 3.96 18.73
C HIS A 289 8.49 4.75 20.04
N ALA A 290 9.57 5.26 20.66
CA ALA A 290 9.48 6.14 21.82
C ALA A 290 8.88 7.52 21.49
N GLY A 291 9.16 8.05 20.31
CA GLY A 291 8.57 9.29 19.78
C GLY A 291 7.06 9.13 19.58
N TYR A 292 6.65 8.08 18.85
CA TYR A 292 5.23 7.72 18.68
C TYR A 292 4.49 7.63 20.02
N ARG A 293 4.99 6.84 20.97
CA ARG A 293 4.34 6.66 22.28
C ARG A 293 4.13 7.97 23.03
N LYS A 294 5.11 8.88 22.97
CA LYS A 294 5.02 10.19 23.63
C LYS A 294 4.07 11.13 22.90
N ALA A 295 4.08 11.13 21.56
CA ALA A 295 3.14 11.92 20.76
C ALA A 295 1.68 11.51 21.05
N VAL A 296 1.39 10.20 21.12
CA VAL A 296 0.07 9.69 21.52
C VAL A 296 -0.31 10.07 22.94
N ALA A 297 0.62 9.97 23.89
CA ALA A 297 0.37 10.38 25.27
C ALA A 297 0.06 11.89 25.36
N GLN A 298 0.81 12.71 24.61
CA GLN A 298 0.57 14.15 24.54
C GLN A 298 -0.79 14.47 23.89
N TYR A 299 -1.12 13.81 22.79
CA TYR A 299 -2.43 13.96 22.15
C TYR A 299 -3.58 13.63 23.11
N LYS A 300 -3.49 12.49 23.83
CA LYS A 300 -4.51 12.10 24.82
C LYS A 300 -4.65 13.12 25.95
N ALA A 301 -3.54 13.62 26.48
CA ALA A 301 -3.56 14.65 27.51
C ALA A 301 -4.21 15.96 27.01
N THR A 302 -3.87 16.38 25.79
CA THR A 302 -4.48 17.55 25.14
C THR A 302 -5.97 17.35 24.90
N ARG A 303 -6.38 16.15 24.47
CA ARG A 303 -7.79 15.77 24.31
C ARG A 303 -8.58 15.88 25.61
N ASP A 304 -8.08 15.28 26.68
CA ASP A 304 -8.77 15.29 27.97
C ASP A 304 -8.88 16.73 28.54
N ALA A 305 -7.81 17.52 28.41
CA ALA A 305 -7.82 18.93 28.82
C ALA A 305 -8.80 19.77 28.00
N PHE A 306 -8.79 19.62 26.67
CA PHE A 306 -9.70 20.34 25.77
C PHE A 306 -11.16 19.98 26.03
N LEU A 307 -11.48 18.68 26.14
CA LEU A 307 -12.84 18.21 26.43
C LEU A 307 -13.34 18.73 27.78
N SER A 308 -12.50 18.70 28.82
CA SER A 308 -12.85 19.26 30.13
C SER A 308 -13.17 20.76 30.05
N GLU A 309 -12.39 21.54 29.31
CA GLU A 309 -12.60 22.97 29.15
C GLU A 309 -13.90 23.27 28.40
N VAL A 310 -14.16 22.58 27.29
CA VAL A 310 -15.35 22.87 26.46
C VAL A 310 -16.66 22.28 27.00
N THR A 311 -16.62 21.40 28.00
CA THR A 311 -17.83 20.80 28.60
C THR A 311 -18.21 21.41 29.96
N SER A 312 -17.27 22.04 30.67
CA SER A 312 -17.47 22.52 32.04
C SER A 312 -18.34 23.78 32.19
N GLY A 313 -18.74 24.45 31.10
CA GLY A 313 -19.68 25.58 31.10
C GLY A 313 -19.15 26.89 31.70
N GLU A 314 -18.08 26.86 32.50
CA GLU A 314 -17.29 28.01 32.91
C GLU A 314 -16.17 28.23 31.88
N GLN A 315 -16.35 29.14 30.92
CA GLN A 315 -15.25 29.56 30.04
C GLN A 315 -14.16 30.26 30.87
N ARG A 316 -13.12 29.53 31.25
CA ARG A 316 -11.90 30.10 31.83
C ARG A 316 -10.72 29.91 30.88
N GLY A 317 -10.84 30.42 29.66
CA GLY A 317 -9.71 30.95 28.87
C GLY A 317 -8.49 30.05 28.59
N ASN A 318 -8.55 28.73 28.78
CA ASN A 318 -7.36 27.86 28.80
C ASN A 318 -7.05 27.19 27.44
N ILE A 319 -7.90 27.34 26.42
CA ILE A 319 -7.72 26.63 25.13
C ILE A 319 -6.40 27.00 24.43
N ALA A 320 -6.03 28.28 24.44
CA ALA A 320 -4.76 28.71 23.86
C ALA A 320 -3.54 28.21 24.65
N GLU A 321 -3.66 28.03 25.96
CA GLU A 321 -2.59 27.44 26.77
C GLU A 321 -2.49 25.92 26.54
N ILE A 322 -3.61 25.22 26.38
CA ILE A 322 -3.66 23.82 25.94
C ILE A 322 -2.95 23.65 24.58
N GLY A 323 -3.22 24.55 23.63
CA GLY A 323 -2.55 24.56 22.32
C GLY A 323 -1.04 24.81 22.42
N ARG A 324 -0.62 25.83 23.17
CA ARG A 324 0.82 26.09 23.40
C ARG A 324 1.52 24.92 24.09
N ALA A 325 0.88 24.30 25.08
CA ALA A 325 1.42 23.14 25.77
C ALA A 325 1.61 21.95 24.83
N PHE A 326 0.65 21.70 23.95
CA PHE A 326 0.78 20.68 22.89
C PHE A 326 1.97 21.00 21.98
N GLY A 327 2.01 22.19 21.38
CA GLY A 327 3.08 22.59 20.46
C GLY A 327 4.48 22.49 21.10
N ALA A 328 4.64 22.99 22.33
CA ALA A 328 5.91 22.92 23.07
C ALA A 328 6.34 21.49 23.41
N ALA A 329 5.38 20.61 23.74
CA ALA A 329 5.66 19.20 23.97
C ALA A 329 6.15 18.52 22.67
N ILE A 330 5.50 18.79 21.55
CA ILE A 330 5.92 18.27 20.25
C ILE A 330 7.29 18.82 19.83
N ASN A 331 7.58 20.12 20.01
CA ASN A 331 8.93 20.68 19.81
C ASN A 331 9.99 19.90 20.60
N THR A 332 9.67 19.58 21.86
CA THR A 332 10.57 18.82 22.72
C THR A 332 10.81 17.39 22.19
N LEU A 333 9.75 16.74 21.68
CA LEU A 333 9.87 15.41 21.07
C LEU A 333 10.73 15.44 19.81
N ASP A 334 10.57 16.46 18.98
CA ASP A 334 11.28 16.56 17.71
C ASP A 334 12.74 17.00 17.86
N SER A 335 13.04 17.85 18.85
CA SER A 335 14.36 18.50 19.06
C SER A 335 15.61 17.60 19.00
N ARG A 336 15.47 16.30 19.22
CA ARG A 336 16.58 15.34 19.23
C ARG A 336 16.61 14.40 18.03
N THR A 337 15.47 14.16 17.43
CA THR A 337 15.27 13.05 16.48
C THR A 337 14.77 13.52 15.13
N HIS A 338 14.25 14.76 15.02
CA HIS A 338 13.79 15.37 13.78
C HIS A 338 12.96 14.42 12.92
N PHE A 339 12.03 13.73 13.58
CA PHE A 339 11.20 12.70 12.93
C PHE A 339 9.87 13.27 12.44
N ILE A 340 9.55 14.52 12.79
CA ILE A 340 8.37 15.20 12.30
C ILE A 340 8.72 15.83 10.95
N GLU A 341 8.27 15.20 9.89
CA GLU A 341 8.40 15.72 8.54
C GLU A 341 7.12 16.46 8.12
N THR A 342 6.99 16.75 6.83
CA THR A 342 5.82 17.48 6.30
C THR A 342 4.51 16.71 6.52
N VAL A 343 4.54 15.38 6.35
CA VAL A 343 3.37 14.52 6.53
C VAL A 343 2.97 14.46 8.00
N GLU A 344 3.91 14.15 8.90
CA GLU A 344 3.62 14.09 10.34
C GLU A 344 3.15 15.45 10.89
N ARG A 345 3.64 16.56 10.32
CA ARG A 345 3.16 17.90 10.68
C ARG A 345 1.67 18.07 10.36
N GLU A 346 1.26 17.72 9.14
CA GLU A 346 -0.14 17.77 8.71
C GLU A 346 -1.00 16.86 9.59
N GLU A 347 -0.55 15.63 9.85
CA GLU A 347 -1.28 14.66 10.68
C GLU A 347 -1.46 15.10 12.13
N LEU A 348 -0.54 15.87 12.70
CA LEU A 348 -0.71 16.46 14.03
C LEU A 348 -1.83 17.51 14.05
N PHE A 349 -1.96 18.31 12.99
CA PHE A 349 -3.07 19.25 12.86
C PHE A 349 -4.38 18.52 12.60
N ASP A 350 -4.40 17.52 11.72
CA ASP A 350 -5.57 16.65 11.50
C ASP A 350 -6.02 15.95 12.79
N ALA A 351 -5.08 15.55 13.67
CA ALA A 351 -5.40 14.99 14.96
C ALA A 351 -6.10 15.98 15.89
N LEU A 352 -5.64 17.24 15.93
CA LEU A 352 -6.28 18.31 16.70
C LEU A 352 -7.67 18.63 16.14
N ASP A 353 -7.78 18.68 14.83
CA ASP A 353 -9.04 18.86 14.11
C ASP A 353 -10.05 17.77 14.46
N PHE A 354 -9.64 16.50 14.38
CA PHE A 354 -10.45 15.35 14.79
C PHE A 354 -10.93 15.45 16.24
N LEU A 355 -10.05 15.89 17.15
CA LEU A 355 -10.39 16.14 18.56
C LEU A 355 -11.46 17.23 18.71
N THR A 356 -11.37 18.31 17.93
CA THR A 356 -12.37 19.40 17.99
C THR A 356 -13.72 18.99 17.42
N ASP A 357 -13.74 18.19 16.36
CA ASP A 357 -14.97 17.68 15.75
C ASP A 357 -15.67 16.68 16.68
N GLU A 358 -14.90 15.81 17.35
CA GLU A 358 -15.39 14.93 18.41
C GLU A 358 -16.02 15.72 19.55
N ALA A 359 -15.31 16.75 20.04
CA ALA A 359 -15.79 17.60 21.13
C ALA A 359 -17.06 18.37 20.75
N GLN A 360 -17.13 18.89 19.52
CA GLN A 360 -18.30 19.60 19.01
C GLN A 360 -19.52 18.69 18.95
N THR A 361 -19.32 17.46 18.47
CA THR A 361 -20.38 16.43 18.43
C THR A 361 -20.86 16.08 19.84
N ALA A 362 -19.94 15.87 20.78
CA ALA A 362 -20.27 15.53 22.17
C ALA A 362 -20.96 16.67 22.93
N ALA A 363 -20.54 17.91 22.70
CA ALA A 363 -21.11 19.08 23.37
C ALA A 363 -22.41 19.59 22.72
N GLY A 364 -22.70 19.18 21.47
CA GLY A 364 -23.89 19.59 20.74
C GLY A 364 -23.97 21.09 20.45
N ARG A 365 -22.82 21.78 20.38
CA ARG A 365 -22.73 23.23 20.15
C ARG A 365 -21.53 23.57 19.25
N ASP A 366 -21.59 24.71 18.57
CA ASP A 366 -20.49 25.20 17.75
C ASP A 366 -19.25 25.51 18.60
N LEU A 367 -18.11 24.91 18.22
CA LEU A 367 -16.80 25.10 18.84
C LEU A 367 -15.79 25.75 17.89
N SER A 368 -16.22 26.37 16.78
CA SER A 368 -15.34 26.98 15.77
C SER A 368 -14.33 27.98 16.36
N ALA A 369 -14.75 28.81 17.32
CA ALA A 369 -13.85 29.76 17.99
C ALA A 369 -12.81 29.05 18.89
N ALA A 370 -13.21 27.97 19.57
CA ALA A 370 -12.30 27.16 20.38
C ALA A 370 -11.28 26.43 19.50
N ARG A 371 -11.72 25.91 18.36
CA ARG A 371 -10.86 25.31 17.34
C ARG A 371 -9.80 26.29 16.84
N ALA A 372 -10.21 27.49 16.41
CA ALA A 372 -9.27 28.52 15.96
C ALA A 372 -8.24 28.87 17.06
N ALA A 373 -8.70 29.10 18.29
CA ALA A 373 -7.81 29.42 19.41
C ALA A 373 -6.80 28.30 19.73
N LEU A 374 -7.20 27.03 19.58
CA LEU A 374 -6.30 25.89 19.77
C LEU A 374 -5.23 25.85 18.68
N ILE A 375 -5.64 25.90 17.42
CA ILE A 375 -4.75 25.79 16.26
C ILE A 375 -3.77 26.96 16.18
N GLU A 376 -4.27 28.19 16.31
CA GLU A 376 -3.41 29.40 16.30
C GLU A 376 -2.38 29.36 17.43
N ALA A 377 -2.77 28.85 18.60
CA ALA A 377 -1.86 28.75 19.73
C ALA A 377 -0.77 27.70 19.53
N VAL A 378 -1.09 26.55 18.92
CA VAL A 378 -0.08 25.55 18.53
C VAL A 378 0.90 26.15 17.53
N ASP A 379 0.38 26.79 16.47
CA ASP A 379 1.22 27.37 15.42
C ASP A 379 2.11 28.50 15.96
N SER A 380 1.64 29.28 16.94
CA SER A 380 2.41 30.37 17.56
C SER A 380 3.69 29.95 18.27
N VAL A 381 3.80 28.67 18.67
CA VAL A 381 4.99 28.12 19.35
C VAL A 381 5.66 27.00 18.56
N ARG A 382 5.18 26.68 17.35
CA ARG A 382 5.64 25.55 16.56
C ARG A 382 7.06 25.79 16.03
N ASP A 383 7.93 24.79 16.25
CA ASP A 383 9.32 24.76 15.78
C ASP A 383 9.69 23.39 15.14
N TRP A 384 8.67 22.61 14.77
CA TRP A 384 8.75 21.31 14.07
C TRP A 384 8.08 21.35 12.68
#